data_AF-A0A7J7SY10-F1
#
_entry.id   AF-A0A7J7SY10-F1
#
_cell.length_a   1.000
_cell.length_b   1.000
_cell.length_c   1.000
_cell.angle_alpha   90.00
_cell.angle_beta   90.00
_cell.angle_gamma   90.00
#
_symmetry.space_group_name_H-M   'P 1'
#
loop_
_entity.id
_entity.type
_entity.pdbx_description
1 polymer ?
#
loop_
_entity_poly.entity_id
_entity_poly.type
_entity_poly.pdbx_seq_one_letter_code
_entity_poly.pdbx_strand_id
1 'polypeptide(L)'
;MGASSPRSPEPLRPLGPPLSCSGGVLLAVLVLLELPAAWGQCKAPEHFLFAKLTSQTDKDEFPIGTTLNYECRPGYHRKKFHITCLRNSVWSSPITCLRRSCATPPEPINGKMDINENTQLGSTVHYSCNEGYQLVGEPSISCIISGNGVSWDNEAPVCESILCEPPPAIANGDFVSTNREYFQYGTVVTYHCKHEKRGRKQYDLIGEASIYCTSKGDQIGVWSGPPPQCITPNKCTPPVVENGIRESENRSLFSLNEIVRFRCQPGFVMKGPSSVRCRAQNQWEPELPSCSRGESNWGLEEACG
;
A
#
# COMPACT_ATOMS: atom_id res chain seq x y z
N MET A 1 0.12 -52.82 26.78
CA MET A 1 -0.01 -53.68 25.57
C MET A 1 -0.74 -54.92 26.04
N GLY A 2 -2.05 -55.00 25.87
CA GLY A 2 -2.70 -55.34 24.60
C GLY A 2 -2.90 -56.86 24.58
N ALA A 3 -4.10 -57.33 24.90
CA ALA A 3 -5.09 -57.80 23.91
C ALA A 3 -5.04 -59.34 23.83
N SER A 4 -6.02 -60.05 24.43
CA SER A 4 -7.30 -60.50 23.86
C SER A 4 -7.21 -61.78 23.02
N SER A 5 -8.05 -62.76 23.36
CA SER A 5 -8.36 -64.00 22.64
C SER A 5 -9.66 -64.60 23.25
N PRO A 6 -10.38 -65.57 22.66
CA PRO A 6 -11.01 -65.57 21.33
C PRO A 6 -12.47 -66.15 21.28
N ARG A 7 -13.11 -65.99 20.10
CA ARG A 7 -14.14 -66.78 19.32
C ARG A 7 -15.13 -67.81 19.94
N SER A 8 -16.42 -67.63 19.56
CA SER A 8 -17.48 -68.53 18.97
C SER A 8 -17.80 -69.94 19.55
N PRO A 9 -18.94 -70.62 19.25
CA PRO A 9 -20.05 -70.40 18.28
C PRO A 9 -21.54 -70.59 18.80
N GLU A 10 -22.55 -70.46 17.91
CA GLU A 10 -24.03 -70.76 17.96
C GLU A 10 -24.43 -72.18 18.47
N PRO A 11 -25.72 -72.63 18.71
CA PRO A 11 -27.03 -72.24 18.10
C PRO A 11 -28.38 -72.39 18.93
N LEU A 12 -29.52 -72.01 18.31
CA LEU A 12 -30.91 -72.57 18.29
C LEU A 12 -31.88 -72.73 19.53
N ARG A 13 -33.18 -72.50 19.24
CA ARG A 13 -34.42 -72.54 20.07
C ARG A 13 -34.88 -73.94 20.58
N PRO A 14 -35.81 -74.01 21.57
CA PRO A 14 -37.17 -74.59 21.39
C PRO A 14 -38.30 -73.81 22.16
N LEU A 15 -39.59 -73.66 21.77
CA LEU A 15 -40.77 -74.52 21.48
C LEU A 15 -41.58 -75.07 22.71
N GLY A 16 -42.67 -74.36 23.09
CA GLY A 16 -43.98 -74.81 23.70
C GLY A 16 -44.02 -75.56 25.06
N PRO A 17 -45.20 -75.88 25.70
CA PRO A 17 -46.62 -75.71 25.31
C PRO A 17 -47.58 -75.27 26.51
N PRO A 18 -48.89 -75.64 26.66
CA PRO A 18 -50.06 -74.72 26.60
C PRO A 18 -51.14 -74.82 27.74
N LEU A 19 -52.35 -74.23 27.50
CA LEU A 19 -53.67 -74.37 28.18
C LEU A 19 -53.91 -73.42 29.39
N SER A 20 -55.09 -72.86 29.72
CA SER A 20 -56.51 -73.15 29.42
C SER A 20 -57.43 -71.94 29.76
N CYS A 21 -58.71 -72.11 29.42
CA CYS A 21 -59.88 -71.24 29.25
C CYS A 21 -60.46 -70.37 30.41
N SER A 22 -61.50 -69.62 30.01
CA SER A 22 -62.54 -68.86 30.75
C SER A 22 -62.13 -67.44 31.16
N GLY A 23 -62.86 -66.35 30.90
CA GLY A 23 -64.28 -66.15 30.58
C GLY A 23 -64.71 -64.96 31.42
N GLY A 24 -64.80 -63.76 30.83
CA GLY A 24 -65.12 -62.55 31.60
C GLY A 24 -65.19 -61.32 30.69
N VAL A 25 -66.42 -60.87 30.45
CA VAL A 25 -66.76 -59.66 29.70
C VAL A 25 -66.15 -58.44 30.41
N LEU A 26 -65.20 -57.77 29.77
CA LEU A 26 -64.66 -56.49 30.22
C LEU A 26 -64.99 -55.42 29.18
N LEU A 27 -65.77 -54.44 29.64
CA LEU A 27 -66.14 -53.22 28.94
C LEU A 27 -64.92 -52.60 28.23
N ALA A 28 -64.97 -52.51 26.90
CA ALA A 28 -64.00 -51.74 26.14
C ALA A 28 -64.21 -50.25 26.42
N VAL A 29 -63.50 -49.71 27.40
CA VAL A 29 -63.30 -48.26 27.51
C VAL A 29 -62.34 -47.88 26.40
N LEU A 30 -62.88 -47.28 25.33
CA LEU A 30 -62.09 -46.55 24.35
C LEU A 30 -61.42 -45.36 25.05
N VAL A 31 -60.23 -45.59 25.62
CA VAL A 31 -59.30 -44.52 25.92
C VAL A 31 -58.81 -44.03 24.57
N LEU A 32 -59.39 -42.93 24.09
CA LEU A 32 -58.75 -42.08 23.11
C LEU A 32 -57.43 -41.63 23.73
N LEU A 33 -56.36 -42.37 23.46
CA LEU A 33 -55.02 -41.81 23.53
C LEU A 33 -55.01 -40.69 22.50
N GLU A 34 -55.36 -39.50 22.95
CA GLU A 34 -54.83 -38.26 22.40
C GLU A 34 -53.32 -38.48 22.37
N LEU A 35 -52.80 -38.92 21.21
CA LEU A 35 -51.41 -38.75 20.89
C LEU A 35 -51.11 -37.30 21.28
N PRO A 36 -50.13 -37.03 22.16
CA PRO A 36 -49.71 -35.66 22.35
C PRO A 36 -49.34 -35.22 20.94
N ALA A 37 -50.16 -34.35 20.35
CA ALA A 37 -49.78 -33.66 19.15
C ALA A 37 -48.36 -33.19 19.47
N ALA A 38 -47.38 -33.61 18.68
CA ALA A 38 -46.04 -33.07 18.79
C ALA A 38 -46.23 -31.59 18.46
N TRP A 39 -46.52 -30.77 19.48
CA TRP A 39 -46.72 -29.35 19.33
C TRP A 39 -45.40 -28.88 18.77
N GLY A 40 -45.43 -28.38 17.55
CA GLY A 40 -44.22 -27.86 16.91
C GLY A 40 -43.50 -26.95 17.89
N GLN A 41 -42.20 -27.18 18.08
CA GLN A 41 -41.37 -26.38 18.96
C GLN A 41 -40.26 -25.78 18.09
N CYS A 42 -40.14 -24.46 18.15
CA CYS A 42 -39.00 -23.81 17.54
C CYS A 42 -37.79 -24.01 18.45
N LYS A 43 -36.66 -24.43 17.87
CA LYS A 43 -35.37 -24.39 18.57
C LYS A 43 -34.94 -22.95 18.80
N ALA A 44 -34.01 -22.74 19.73
CA ALA A 44 -33.38 -21.44 19.94
C ALA A 44 -32.90 -20.82 18.61
N PRO A 45 -33.30 -19.57 18.29
CA PRO A 45 -32.87 -18.91 17.07
C PRO A 45 -31.36 -18.69 17.07
N GLU A 46 -30.75 -18.71 15.88
CA GLU A 46 -29.33 -18.37 15.74
C GLU A 46 -29.01 -16.96 16.21
N HIS A 47 -27.75 -16.76 16.63
CA HIS A 47 -27.29 -15.47 17.13
C HIS A 47 -27.14 -14.45 15.99
N PHE A 48 -27.95 -13.39 16.00
CA PHE A 48 -27.84 -12.30 15.05
C PHE A 48 -26.60 -11.43 15.33
N LEU A 49 -25.73 -11.26 14.33
CA LEU A 49 -24.57 -10.36 14.42
C LEU A 49 -24.98 -8.88 14.61
N PHE A 50 -26.16 -8.50 14.14
CA PHE A 50 -26.63 -7.11 14.14
C PHE A 50 -27.61 -6.78 15.28
N ALA A 51 -28.11 -7.79 16.01
CA ALA A 51 -29.12 -7.61 17.05
C ALA A 51 -28.83 -8.49 18.27
N LYS A 52 -29.30 -8.05 19.43
CA LYS A 52 -29.26 -8.80 20.68
C LYS A 52 -30.68 -9.04 21.19
N LEU A 53 -30.88 -10.17 21.85
CA LEU A 53 -32.14 -10.47 22.51
C LEU A 53 -32.33 -9.51 23.70
N THR A 54 -33.53 -8.94 23.84
CA THR A 54 -33.82 -7.95 24.90
C THR A 54 -33.91 -8.61 26.28
N SER A 55 -34.41 -9.86 26.33
CA SER A 55 -34.53 -10.65 27.55
C SER A 55 -33.81 -11.98 27.36
N GLN A 56 -32.71 -12.20 28.08
CA GLN A 56 -31.97 -13.45 28.03
C GLN A 56 -32.86 -14.62 28.49
N THR A 57 -32.76 -15.76 27.81
CA THR A 57 -33.45 -17.00 28.14
C THR A 57 -32.56 -18.19 27.81
N ASP A 58 -32.34 -19.07 28.78
CA ASP A 58 -31.55 -20.30 28.62
C ASP A 58 -32.41 -21.48 28.12
N LYS A 59 -33.47 -21.19 27.36
CA LYS A 59 -34.38 -22.20 26.83
C LYS A 59 -33.93 -22.60 25.43
N ASP A 60 -33.79 -23.89 25.20
CA ASP A 60 -33.44 -24.44 23.90
C ASP A 60 -34.66 -24.64 22.97
N GLU A 61 -35.86 -24.70 23.55
CA GLU A 61 -37.11 -24.97 22.84
C GLU A 61 -38.22 -23.98 23.24
N PHE A 62 -38.99 -23.54 22.25
CA PHE A 62 -40.05 -22.54 22.37
C PHE A 62 -41.34 -23.04 21.70
N PRO A 63 -42.51 -22.99 22.39
CA PRO A 63 -43.78 -23.41 21.80
C PRO A 63 -44.23 -22.47 20.68
N ILE A 64 -45.03 -22.99 19.73
CA ILE A 64 -45.69 -22.18 18.68
C ILE A 64 -46.40 -20.97 19.29
N GLY A 65 -46.27 -19.82 18.63
CA GLY A 65 -46.83 -18.54 19.07
C GLY A 65 -45.92 -17.76 20.02
N THR A 66 -44.81 -18.34 20.50
CA THR A 66 -43.82 -17.60 21.29
C THR A 66 -43.23 -16.45 20.47
N THR A 67 -43.14 -15.28 21.09
CA THR A 67 -42.53 -14.09 20.50
C THR A 67 -41.30 -13.67 21.28
N LEU A 68 -40.18 -13.51 20.57
CA LEU A 68 -38.91 -13.05 21.13
C LEU A 68 -38.62 -11.63 20.64
N ASN A 69 -38.27 -10.74 21.57
CA ASN A 69 -38.01 -9.33 21.30
C ASN A 69 -36.51 -9.05 21.18
N TYR A 70 -36.10 -8.42 20.09
CA TYR A 70 -34.72 -8.07 19.78
C TYR A 70 -34.53 -6.56 19.69
N GLU A 71 -33.31 -6.14 19.98
CA GLU A 71 -32.83 -4.78 19.82
C GLU A 71 -31.56 -4.76 18.98
N CYS A 72 -31.46 -3.82 18.03
CA CYS A 72 -30.24 -3.64 17.23
C CYS A 72 -29.02 -3.33 18.12
N ARG A 73 -27.86 -3.89 17.75
CA ARG A 73 -26.59 -3.66 18.44
C ARG A 73 -26.04 -2.25 18.16
N PRO A 74 -25.08 -1.77 18.98
CA PRO A 74 -24.31 -0.56 18.67
C PRO A 74 -23.72 -0.62 17.26
N GLY A 75 -23.64 0.53 16.59
CA GLY A 75 -23.24 0.59 15.18
C GLY A 75 -24.39 0.43 14.17
N TYR A 76 -25.60 0.09 14.64
CA TYR A 76 -26.81 0.01 13.82
C TYR A 76 -27.85 1.06 14.24
N HIS A 77 -28.83 1.35 13.37
CA HIS A 77 -29.94 2.23 13.72
C HIS A 77 -30.79 1.60 14.82
N ARG A 78 -31.12 2.38 15.87
CA ARG A 78 -31.85 1.88 17.06
C ARG A 78 -33.28 1.49 16.68
N LYS A 79 -33.50 0.21 16.41
CA LYS A 79 -34.80 -0.38 16.09
C LYS A 79 -35.04 -1.60 16.97
N LYS A 80 -36.25 -1.73 17.48
CA LYS A 80 -36.74 -2.93 18.17
C LYS A 80 -37.60 -3.72 17.19
N PHE A 81 -37.45 -5.03 17.20
CA PHE A 81 -38.26 -5.94 16.39
C PHE A 81 -38.52 -7.23 17.15
N HIS A 82 -39.41 -8.06 16.64
CA HIS A 82 -39.68 -9.35 17.22
C HIS A 82 -39.75 -10.43 16.15
N ILE A 83 -39.49 -11.67 16.56
CA ILE A 83 -39.74 -12.86 15.76
C ILE A 83 -40.72 -13.76 16.51
N THR A 84 -41.56 -14.46 15.76
CA THR A 84 -42.59 -15.33 16.32
C THR A 84 -42.43 -16.75 15.79
N CYS A 85 -42.55 -17.75 16.67
CA CYS A 85 -42.52 -19.16 16.30
C CYS A 85 -43.82 -19.51 15.57
N LEU A 86 -43.74 -19.79 14.27
CA LEU A 86 -44.90 -20.06 13.42
C LEU A 86 -45.38 -21.51 13.58
N ARG A 87 -46.61 -21.80 13.13
CA ARG A 87 -47.23 -23.14 13.24
C ARG A 87 -46.44 -24.26 12.57
N ASN A 88 -45.57 -23.92 11.62
CA ASN A 88 -44.68 -24.86 10.93
C ASN A 88 -43.35 -25.08 11.70
N SER A 89 -43.24 -24.64 12.95
CA SER A 89 -42.02 -24.74 13.79
C SER A 89 -40.82 -23.96 13.23
N VAL A 90 -41.07 -22.91 12.44
CA VAL A 90 -40.04 -22.01 11.90
C VAL A 90 -40.25 -20.61 12.46
N TRP A 91 -39.16 -19.91 12.80
CA TRP A 91 -39.23 -18.52 13.19
C TRP A 91 -39.64 -17.63 12.01
N SER A 92 -40.49 -16.63 12.26
CA SER A 92 -40.77 -15.59 11.28
C SER A 92 -39.48 -14.87 10.86
N SER A 93 -39.40 -14.44 9.59
CA SER A 93 -38.24 -13.71 9.07
C SER A 93 -37.88 -12.48 9.92
N PRO A 94 -36.63 -12.36 10.40
CA PRO A 94 -36.20 -11.20 11.18
C PRO A 94 -36.07 -9.97 10.30
N ILE A 95 -36.23 -8.80 10.91
CA ILE A 95 -35.91 -7.51 10.27
C ILE A 95 -34.42 -7.25 10.45
N THR A 96 -33.68 -7.06 9.35
CA THR A 96 -32.26 -6.69 9.40
C THR A 96 -32.08 -5.27 9.91
N CYS A 97 -31.19 -5.07 10.87
CA CYS A 97 -30.82 -3.73 11.32
C CYS A 97 -29.91 -3.05 10.29
N LEU A 98 -30.20 -1.79 9.98
CA LEU A 98 -29.37 -0.99 9.05
C LEU A 98 -28.12 -0.50 9.76
N ARG A 99 -26.96 -0.66 9.12
CA ARG A 99 -25.68 -0.12 9.61
C ARG A 99 -25.76 1.40 9.65
N ARG A 100 -25.15 2.00 10.66
CA ARG A 100 -24.93 3.45 10.69
C ARG A 100 -23.79 3.81 9.75
N SER A 101 -23.82 5.04 9.26
CA SER A 101 -22.74 5.63 8.47
C SER A 101 -21.88 6.56 9.32
N CYS A 102 -20.58 6.47 9.14
CA CYS A 102 -19.65 7.51 9.55
C CYS A 102 -19.88 8.79 8.74
N ALA A 103 -19.46 9.92 9.29
CA ALA A 103 -19.49 11.19 8.58
C ALA A 103 -18.71 11.09 7.26
N THR A 104 -19.16 11.78 6.22
CA THR A 104 -18.40 11.87 4.96
C THR A 104 -17.01 12.43 5.27
N PRO A 105 -15.94 11.69 4.95
CA PRO A 105 -14.59 12.20 5.19
C PRO A 105 -14.33 13.44 4.33
N PRO A 106 -13.47 14.37 4.79
CA PRO A 106 -13.08 15.51 3.98
C PRO A 106 -12.29 15.06 2.75
N GLU A 107 -12.51 15.73 1.62
CA GLU A 107 -11.72 15.50 0.42
C GLU A 107 -10.31 16.06 0.61
N PRO A 108 -9.25 15.27 0.29
CA PRO A 108 -7.87 15.70 0.46
C PRO A 108 -7.50 16.75 -0.59
N ILE A 109 -7.06 17.93 -0.14
CA ILE A 109 -6.47 18.94 -1.03
C ILE A 109 -5.15 18.38 -1.58
N ASN A 110 -4.95 18.45 -2.90
CA ASN A 110 -3.79 17.85 -3.58
C ASN A 110 -3.66 16.34 -3.37
N GLY A 111 -4.77 15.65 -3.14
CA GLY A 111 -4.82 14.19 -3.09
C GLY A 111 -6.06 13.64 -3.77
N LYS A 112 -6.25 12.34 -3.59
CA LYS A 112 -7.39 11.56 -4.05
C LYS A 112 -7.84 10.66 -2.91
N MET A 113 -9.15 10.49 -2.82
CA MET A 113 -9.80 9.60 -1.86
C MET A 113 -10.57 8.54 -2.64
N ASP A 114 -10.37 7.28 -2.26
CA ASP A 114 -11.10 6.14 -2.81
C ASP A 114 -12.01 5.55 -1.73
N ILE A 115 -13.32 5.56 -2.02
CA ILE A 115 -14.34 4.97 -1.15
C ILE A 115 -14.80 3.68 -1.82
N ASN A 116 -14.50 2.55 -1.20
CA ASN A 116 -14.76 1.24 -1.78
C ASN A 116 -16.24 1.02 -2.16
N GLU A 117 -17.21 1.56 -1.39
CA GLU A 117 -18.65 1.51 -1.74
C GLU A 117 -19.49 2.58 -1.04
N ASN A 118 -19.27 2.77 0.27
CA ASN A 118 -20.06 3.63 1.15
C ASN A 118 -19.27 3.98 2.42
N THR A 119 -19.87 4.74 3.33
CA THR A 119 -19.27 5.13 4.62
C THR A 119 -19.87 4.38 5.83
N GLN A 120 -20.48 3.21 5.61
CA GLN A 120 -21.12 2.43 6.68
C GLN A 120 -20.10 1.76 7.60
N LEU A 121 -20.58 1.28 8.75
CA LEU A 121 -19.79 0.45 9.66
C LEU A 121 -19.07 -0.69 8.92
N GLY A 122 -17.74 -0.75 9.10
CA GLY A 122 -16.84 -1.71 8.49
C GLY A 122 -16.25 -1.27 7.14
N SER A 123 -16.65 -0.12 6.59
CA SER A 123 -16.06 0.41 5.36
C SER A 123 -14.72 1.08 5.61
N THR A 124 -13.82 0.95 4.63
CA THR A 124 -12.47 1.55 4.65
C THR A 124 -12.31 2.50 3.47
N VAL A 125 -11.71 3.65 3.74
CA VAL A 125 -11.42 4.70 2.78
C VAL A 125 -9.89 4.81 2.64
N HIS A 126 -9.41 4.83 1.40
CA HIS A 126 -7.98 4.94 1.09
C HIS A 126 -7.65 6.32 0.53
N TYR A 127 -6.51 6.86 0.95
CA TYR A 127 -6.02 8.15 0.51
C TYR A 127 -4.71 8.01 -0.25
N SER A 128 -4.53 8.87 -1.25
CA SER A 128 -3.29 9.02 -1.99
C SER A 128 -3.05 10.49 -2.28
N CYS A 129 -1.79 10.91 -2.35
CA CYS A 129 -1.45 12.29 -2.71
C CYS A 129 -1.10 12.40 -4.19
N ASN A 130 -1.33 13.57 -4.76
CA ASN A 130 -0.90 13.89 -6.11
C ASN A 130 0.62 14.00 -6.17
N GLU A 131 1.18 13.93 -7.37
CA GLU A 131 2.61 14.11 -7.60
C GLU A 131 3.12 15.44 -7.00
N GLY A 132 4.26 15.38 -6.31
CA GLY A 132 4.83 16.53 -5.60
C GLY A 132 4.27 16.76 -4.19
N TYR A 133 3.38 15.89 -3.71
CA TYR A 133 2.85 15.93 -2.35
C TYR A 133 3.09 14.61 -1.63
N GLN A 134 3.41 14.69 -0.33
CA GLN A 134 3.59 13.54 0.55
C GLN A 134 2.38 13.37 1.47
N LEU A 135 2.02 12.13 1.76
CA LEU A 135 0.94 11.80 2.68
C LEU A 135 1.44 11.86 4.12
N VAL A 136 0.81 12.71 4.93
CA VAL A 136 1.08 12.84 6.38
C VAL A 136 -0.14 12.33 7.15
N GLY A 137 0.07 11.24 7.89
CA GLY A 137 -0.97 10.52 8.65
C GLY A 137 -1.15 9.08 8.17
N GLU A 138 -2.27 8.46 8.54
CA GLU A 138 -2.61 7.10 8.11
C GLU A 138 -3.14 7.10 6.67
N PRO A 139 -2.67 6.21 5.79
CA PRO A 139 -3.10 6.17 4.38
C PRO A 139 -4.53 5.65 4.20
N SER A 140 -5.15 5.17 5.28
CA SER A 140 -6.52 4.68 5.27
C SER A 140 -7.20 4.86 6.61
N ILE A 141 -8.51 5.06 6.57
CA ILE A 141 -9.36 5.15 7.76
C ILE A 141 -10.51 4.16 7.64
N SER A 142 -10.93 3.58 8.76
CA SER A 142 -11.99 2.58 8.83
C SER A 142 -13.13 3.02 9.75
N CYS A 143 -14.37 2.80 9.31
CA CYS A 143 -15.55 3.16 10.10
C CYS A 143 -15.81 2.09 11.16
N ILE A 144 -15.57 2.44 12.42
CA ILE A 144 -15.64 1.54 13.57
C ILE A 144 -16.76 1.92 14.54
N ILE A 145 -17.08 1.01 15.47
CA ILE A 145 -18.02 1.29 16.56
C ILE A 145 -17.31 2.17 17.60
N SER A 146 -17.91 3.33 17.90
CA SER A 146 -17.43 4.24 18.94
C SER A 146 -18.57 4.60 19.88
N GLY A 147 -18.49 4.08 21.12
CA GLY A 147 -19.57 4.16 22.10
C GLY A 147 -20.89 3.57 21.58
N ASN A 148 -21.93 4.42 21.48
CA ASN A 148 -23.25 4.05 20.97
C ASN A 148 -23.44 4.32 19.47
N GLY A 149 -22.41 4.86 18.80
CA GLY A 149 -22.44 5.30 17.41
C GLY A 149 -21.36 4.64 16.57
N VAL A 150 -20.97 5.34 15.51
CA VAL A 150 -19.85 4.96 14.64
C VAL A 150 -18.99 6.20 14.39
N SER A 151 -17.69 6.01 14.27
CA SER A 151 -16.72 7.04 13.91
C SER A 151 -15.58 6.43 13.10
N TRP A 152 -14.85 7.27 12.39
CA TRP A 152 -13.56 6.87 11.83
C TRP A 152 -12.59 6.52 12.97
N ASP A 153 -11.73 5.55 12.73
CA ASP A 153 -10.69 5.11 13.66
C ASP A 153 -9.55 6.13 13.79
N ASN A 154 -9.28 6.87 12.70
CA ASN A 154 -8.27 7.92 12.62
C ASN A 154 -8.83 9.18 11.93
N GLU A 155 -8.09 10.29 12.05
CA GLU A 155 -8.34 11.49 11.26
C GLU A 155 -7.89 11.30 9.81
N ALA A 156 -8.52 12.03 8.88
CA ALA A 156 -8.13 11.99 7.47
C ALA A 156 -6.70 12.55 7.30
N PRO A 157 -5.84 11.90 6.49
CA PRO A 157 -4.48 12.37 6.28
C PRO A 157 -4.45 13.67 5.48
N VAL A 158 -3.32 14.38 5.57
CA VAL A 158 -3.08 15.62 4.84
C VAL A 158 -2.00 15.39 3.79
N CYS A 159 -2.21 15.94 2.59
CA CYS A 159 -1.19 15.96 1.54
C CYS A 159 -0.40 17.26 1.62
N GLU A 160 0.85 17.17 2.07
CA GLU A 160 1.74 18.31 2.20
C GLU A 160 2.69 18.40 1.00
N SER A 161 3.00 19.61 0.55
CA SER A 161 3.92 19.80 -0.58
C SER A 161 5.31 19.31 -0.21
N ILE A 162 5.93 18.51 -1.07
CA ILE A 162 7.33 18.10 -0.92
C ILE A 162 8.21 19.33 -1.09
N LEU A 163 9.13 19.53 -0.15
CA LEU A 163 10.08 20.64 -0.16
C LEU A 163 11.49 20.12 -0.44
N CYS A 164 12.19 20.80 -1.35
CA CYS A 164 13.62 20.66 -1.50
C CYS A 164 14.35 21.52 -0.46
N GLU A 165 15.53 21.06 -0.06
CA GLU A 165 16.48 21.92 0.65
C GLU A 165 16.87 23.13 -0.21
N PRO A 166 17.32 24.24 0.40
CA PRO A 166 17.80 25.40 -0.33
C PRO A 166 18.81 25.01 -1.43
N PRO A 167 18.72 25.60 -2.63
CA PRO A 167 19.63 25.29 -3.72
C PRO A 167 21.10 25.47 -3.32
N PRO A 168 21.99 24.55 -3.72
CA PRO A 168 23.40 24.65 -3.37
C PRO A 168 24.03 25.97 -3.84
N ALA A 169 24.70 26.68 -2.93
CA ALA A 169 25.42 27.89 -3.29
C ALA A 169 26.63 27.57 -4.19
N ILE A 170 26.84 28.37 -5.23
CA ILE A 170 27.97 28.23 -6.15
C ILE A 170 28.98 29.38 -6.01
N ALA A 171 30.27 29.08 -6.14
CA ALA A 171 31.31 30.09 -6.14
C ALA A 171 31.15 31.03 -7.33
N ASN A 172 31.32 32.34 -7.12
CA ASN A 172 31.20 33.38 -8.15
C ASN A 172 29.87 33.38 -8.92
N GLY A 173 28.81 32.84 -8.32
CA GLY A 173 27.46 32.88 -8.87
C GLY A 173 26.40 33.12 -7.81
N ASP A 174 25.17 33.26 -8.28
CA ASP A 174 23.95 33.32 -7.49
C ASP A 174 22.81 32.71 -8.32
N PHE A 175 21.62 32.54 -7.75
CA PHE A 175 20.45 32.05 -8.46
C PHE A 175 19.25 33.00 -8.33
N VAL A 176 18.39 32.92 -9.34
CA VAL A 176 17.08 33.55 -9.34
C VAL A 176 16.03 32.46 -9.15
N SER A 177 15.05 32.72 -8.29
CA SER A 177 13.90 31.85 -8.06
C SER A 177 12.68 32.70 -7.72
N THR A 178 11.49 32.12 -7.89
CA THR A 178 10.21 32.72 -7.51
C THR A 178 10.05 32.85 -5.99
N ASN A 179 10.65 31.94 -5.22
CA ASN A 179 10.68 31.95 -3.76
C ASN A 179 12.12 31.68 -3.28
N ARG A 180 12.56 32.35 -2.22
CA ARG A 180 13.92 32.20 -1.66
C ARG A 180 13.96 31.48 -0.32
N GLU A 181 12.80 31.23 0.30
CA GLU A 181 12.67 30.59 1.61
C GLU A 181 12.16 29.15 1.49
N TYR A 182 11.19 28.92 0.59
CA TYR A 182 10.55 27.61 0.42
C TYR A 182 10.59 27.15 -1.04
N PHE A 183 11.22 25.99 -1.27
CA PHE A 183 11.39 25.41 -2.61
C PHE A 183 10.49 24.19 -2.75
N GLN A 184 9.24 24.41 -3.16
CA GLN A 184 8.26 23.34 -3.39
C GLN A 184 8.61 22.52 -4.63
N TYR A 185 8.06 21.30 -4.71
CA TYR A 185 8.10 20.47 -5.92
C TYR A 185 7.78 21.29 -7.18
N GLY A 186 8.58 21.11 -8.23
CA GLY A 186 8.48 21.84 -9.49
C GLY A 186 9.09 23.25 -9.47
N THR A 187 9.57 23.75 -8.33
CA THR A 187 10.29 25.05 -8.28
C THR A 187 11.55 24.97 -9.13
N VAL A 188 11.71 25.93 -10.04
CA VAL A 188 12.90 26.07 -10.87
C VAL A 188 13.78 27.18 -10.32
N VAL A 189 15.08 26.91 -10.23
CA VAL A 189 16.09 27.93 -9.92
C VAL A 189 17.06 28.05 -11.08
N THR A 190 17.37 29.27 -11.47
CA THR A 190 18.28 29.56 -12.58
C THR A 190 19.50 30.31 -12.07
N TYR A 191 20.66 29.67 -12.20
CA TYR A 191 21.93 30.20 -11.79
C TYR A 191 22.49 31.19 -12.83
N HIS A 192 23.22 32.16 -12.32
CA HIS A 192 23.96 33.12 -13.11
C HIS A 192 25.29 33.44 -12.43
N CYS A 193 26.31 33.67 -13.24
CA CYS A 193 27.60 34.07 -12.71
C CYS A 193 27.60 35.56 -12.35
N LYS A 194 28.26 35.90 -11.25
CA LYS A 194 28.42 37.28 -10.79
C LYS A 194 29.24 38.06 -11.80
N HIS A 195 28.80 39.27 -12.07
CA HIS A 195 29.56 40.26 -12.83
C HIS A 195 30.23 41.21 -11.86
N GLU A 196 31.53 41.47 -12.03
CA GLU A 196 32.17 42.57 -11.29
C GLU A 196 31.73 43.92 -11.85
N LYS A 197 31.63 44.93 -10.96
CA LYS A 197 31.10 46.28 -11.20
C LYS A 197 31.86 47.15 -12.23
N ARG A 198 32.67 46.56 -13.13
CA ARG A 198 33.47 47.25 -14.15
C ARG A 198 33.27 46.73 -15.59
N GLY A 199 32.18 46.01 -15.86
CA GLY A 199 31.71 45.76 -17.23
C GLY A 199 32.44 44.66 -18.02
N ARG A 200 33.22 43.78 -17.39
CA ARG A 200 33.70 42.55 -18.02
C ARG A 200 32.98 41.33 -17.46
N LYS A 201 32.46 40.48 -18.34
CA LYS A 201 32.00 39.12 -18.00
C LYS A 201 33.25 38.30 -17.66
N GLN A 202 33.42 37.98 -16.38
CA GLN A 202 34.65 37.37 -15.86
C GLN A 202 34.49 35.87 -15.60
N TYR A 203 33.29 35.30 -15.76
CA TYR A 203 33.07 33.88 -15.54
C TYR A 203 32.18 33.29 -16.63
N ASP A 204 32.54 32.09 -17.07
CA ASP A 204 31.76 31.24 -17.95
C ASP A 204 30.94 30.27 -17.08
N LEU A 205 29.64 30.16 -17.38
CA LEU A 205 28.74 29.22 -16.72
C LEU A 205 28.86 27.86 -17.42
N ILE A 206 29.28 26.85 -16.67
CA ILE A 206 29.48 25.49 -17.15
C ILE A 206 28.48 24.55 -16.48
N GLY A 207 27.73 23.80 -17.29
CA GLY A 207 26.67 22.90 -16.84
C GLY A 207 25.28 23.44 -17.18
N GLU A 208 24.25 22.77 -16.68
CA GLU A 208 22.87 23.22 -16.85
C GLU A 208 22.60 24.46 -15.99
N ALA A 209 22.15 25.54 -16.62
CA ALA A 209 21.92 26.81 -15.92
C ALA A 209 20.75 26.74 -14.93
N SER A 210 19.82 25.81 -15.15
CA SER A 210 18.61 25.66 -14.33
C SER A 210 18.53 24.26 -13.75
N ILE A 211 18.11 24.17 -12.51
CA ILE A 211 17.73 22.91 -11.87
C ILE A 211 16.33 23.09 -11.28
N TYR A 212 15.59 22.00 -11.15
CA TYR A 212 14.23 22.04 -10.61
C TYR A 212 14.07 21.05 -9.45
N CYS A 213 13.20 21.40 -8.51
CA CYS A 213 12.89 20.55 -7.38
C CYS A 213 12.03 19.38 -7.86
N THR A 214 12.50 18.16 -7.61
CA THR A 214 11.80 16.90 -7.89
C THR A 214 11.73 16.07 -6.61
N SER A 215 11.19 14.86 -6.66
CA SER A 215 11.09 13.92 -5.53
C SER A 215 11.84 12.63 -5.83
N LYS A 216 12.44 12.04 -4.80
CA LYS A 216 12.92 10.66 -4.84
C LYS A 216 11.98 9.79 -4.00
N GLY A 217 11.31 8.83 -4.64
CA GLY A 217 10.37 7.93 -3.97
C GLY A 217 9.17 8.66 -3.34
N ASP A 218 8.75 9.79 -3.91
CA ASP A 218 7.56 10.57 -3.53
C ASP A 218 7.49 11.04 -2.07
N GLN A 219 8.64 11.14 -1.40
CA GLN A 219 8.73 11.60 -0.01
C GLN A 219 9.87 12.59 0.24
N ILE A 220 10.97 12.51 -0.51
CA ILE A 220 12.14 13.37 -0.27
C ILE A 220 12.33 14.30 -1.46
N GLY A 221 12.30 15.62 -1.20
CA GLY A 221 12.60 16.64 -2.20
C GLY A 221 14.10 16.65 -2.55
N VAL A 222 14.41 16.53 -3.83
CA VAL A 222 15.78 16.56 -4.35
C VAL A 222 15.86 17.42 -5.61
N TRP A 223 17.01 18.06 -5.84
CA TRP A 223 17.23 18.80 -7.08
C TRP A 223 17.47 17.87 -8.27
N SER A 224 16.98 18.24 -9.45
CA SER A 224 17.05 17.45 -10.68
C SER A 224 18.47 17.10 -11.14
N GLY A 225 19.47 17.88 -10.72
CA GLY A 225 20.86 17.68 -11.10
C GLY A 225 21.83 18.50 -10.24
N PRO A 226 23.15 18.35 -10.51
CA PRO A 226 24.17 19.14 -9.84
C PRO A 226 24.10 20.62 -10.25
N PRO A 227 24.47 21.56 -9.37
CA PRO A 227 24.50 22.98 -9.72
C PRO A 227 25.63 23.28 -10.74
N PRO A 228 25.48 24.30 -11.60
CA PRO A 228 26.51 24.68 -12.55
C PRO A 228 27.72 25.33 -11.86
N GLN A 229 28.82 25.43 -12.58
CA GLN A 229 30.05 26.07 -12.11
C GLN A 229 30.34 27.37 -12.86
N CYS A 230 30.68 28.42 -12.11
CA CYS A 230 31.17 29.69 -12.67
C CYS A 230 32.69 29.72 -12.63
N ILE A 231 33.32 29.42 -13.77
CA ILE A 231 34.78 29.35 -13.89
C ILE A 231 35.32 30.56 -14.64
N THR A 232 36.56 30.96 -14.35
CA THR A 232 37.20 32.05 -15.11
C THR A 232 37.28 31.68 -16.59
N PRO A 233 37.18 32.64 -17.53
CA PRO A 233 37.10 32.36 -18.94
C PRO A 233 38.43 31.79 -19.41
N ASN A 234 38.43 31.12 -20.56
CA ASN A 234 39.63 30.51 -21.13
C ASN A 234 40.27 29.44 -20.20
N LYS A 235 39.43 28.75 -19.41
CA LYS A 235 39.82 27.57 -18.64
C LYS A 235 38.86 26.42 -18.89
N CYS A 236 39.35 25.20 -18.70
CA CYS A 236 38.55 23.99 -18.80
C CYS A 236 38.47 23.25 -17.45
N THR A 237 37.31 22.69 -17.15
CA THR A 237 37.11 21.74 -16.07
C THR A 237 37.83 20.42 -16.38
N PRO A 238 38.29 19.68 -15.36
CA PRO A 238 38.96 18.41 -15.57
C PRO A 238 38.07 17.43 -16.32
N PRO A 239 38.50 16.93 -17.49
CA PRO A 239 37.70 16.02 -18.30
C PRO A 239 37.61 14.66 -17.59
N VAL A 240 36.41 14.08 -17.61
CA VAL A 240 36.13 12.76 -17.02
C VAL A 240 35.94 11.76 -18.16
N VAL A 241 36.70 10.67 -18.12
CA VAL A 241 36.59 9.55 -19.04
C VAL A 241 36.26 8.31 -18.21
N GLU A 242 35.10 7.70 -18.45
CA GLU A 242 34.68 6.49 -17.75
C GLU A 242 35.66 5.34 -18.02
N ASN A 243 36.08 4.62 -16.97
CA ASN A 243 37.13 3.59 -17.05
C ASN A 243 38.49 4.10 -17.60
N GLY A 244 38.68 5.42 -17.66
CA GLY A 244 39.92 6.09 -18.02
C GLY A 244 40.69 6.55 -16.78
N ILE A 245 42.01 6.60 -16.91
CA ILE A 245 42.94 7.18 -15.94
C ILE A 245 43.58 8.37 -16.61
N ARG A 246 43.40 9.55 -16.00
CA ARG A 246 44.09 10.78 -16.41
C ARG A 246 45.52 10.73 -15.92
N GLU A 247 46.47 10.95 -16.82
CA GLU A 247 47.91 10.92 -16.49
C GLU A 247 48.44 12.28 -16.02
N SER A 248 47.66 13.36 -16.17
CA SER A 248 48.01 14.68 -15.65
C SER A 248 47.72 14.82 -14.15
N GLU A 249 48.40 15.78 -13.52
CA GLU A 249 48.23 16.11 -12.10
C GLU A 249 46.76 16.33 -11.68
N ASN A 250 46.48 16.16 -10.39
CA ASN A 250 45.16 16.42 -9.83
C ASN A 250 44.91 17.93 -9.68
N ARG A 251 44.63 18.60 -10.80
CA ARG A 251 44.33 20.04 -10.87
C ARG A 251 42.83 20.27 -10.98
N SER A 252 42.36 21.39 -10.43
CA SER A 252 40.95 21.79 -10.45
C SER A 252 40.52 22.45 -11.75
N LEU A 253 41.44 23.05 -12.53
CA LEU A 253 41.18 23.67 -13.83
C LEU A 253 42.43 23.58 -14.73
N PHE A 254 42.21 23.61 -16.05
CA PHE A 254 43.25 23.61 -17.09
C PHE A 254 43.19 24.90 -17.91
N SER A 255 44.36 25.48 -18.23
CA SER A 255 44.44 26.69 -19.06
C SER A 255 44.30 26.39 -20.55
N LEU A 256 43.98 27.39 -21.37
CA LEU A 256 43.94 27.23 -22.83
C LEU A 256 45.22 26.58 -23.39
N ASN A 257 45.00 25.67 -24.33
CA ASN A 257 46.02 24.90 -25.02
C ASN A 257 46.80 23.89 -24.15
N GLU A 258 46.49 23.77 -22.86
CA GLU A 258 47.00 22.67 -22.04
C GLU A 258 46.48 21.32 -22.55
N ILE A 259 47.36 20.31 -22.52
CA ILE A 259 47.07 18.98 -23.03
C ILE A 259 46.93 18.01 -21.86
N VAL A 260 45.84 17.27 -21.86
CA VAL A 260 45.55 16.20 -20.91
C VAL A 260 45.68 14.86 -21.63
N ARG A 261 46.42 13.93 -21.01
CA ARG A 261 46.62 12.58 -21.52
C ARG A 261 45.85 11.57 -20.70
N PHE A 262 45.38 10.53 -21.38
CA PHE A 262 44.60 9.46 -20.79
C PHE A 262 45.20 8.11 -21.14
N ARG A 263 45.02 7.15 -20.24
CA ARG A 263 45.14 5.72 -20.48
C ARG A 263 43.90 5.02 -19.96
N CYS A 264 43.53 3.84 -20.48
CA CYS A 264 42.41 3.10 -19.91
C CYS A 264 42.84 2.30 -18.66
N GLN A 265 41.88 2.03 -17.78
CA GLN A 265 42.08 1.07 -16.69
C GLN A 265 42.39 -0.34 -17.24
N PRO A 266 43.11 -1.19 -16.49
CA PRO A 266 43.39 -2.56 -16.92
C PRO A 266 42.10 -3.32 -17.34
N GLY A 267 42.13 -3.99 -18.49
CA GLY A 267 40.99 -4.71 -19.06
C GLY A 267 40.10 -3.88 -20.01
N PHE A 268 40.38 -2.59 -20.18
CA PHE A 268 39.70 -1.71 -21.13
C PHE A 268 40.63 -1.27 -22.26
N VAL A 269 40.07 -1.13 -23.45
CA VAL A 269 40.76 -0.68 -24.66
C VAL A 269 40.27 0.71 -25.04
N MET A 270 41.21 1.60 -25.37
CA MET A 270 40.91 2.97 -25.77
C MET A 270 40.41 3.03 -27.20
N LYS A 271 39.30 3.76 -27.42
CA LYS A 271 38.81 4.18 -28.73
C LYS A 271 38.88 5.70 -28.82
N GLY A 272 39.60 6.21 -29.81
CA GLY A 272 39.79 7.65 -30.03
C GLY A 272 41.18 8.16 -29.61
N PRO A 273 41.33 9.48 -29.44
CA PRO A 273 42.62 10.14 -29.19
C PRO A 273 43.09 9.96 -27.73
N SER A 274 44.36 9.63 -27.52
CA SER A 274 44.94 9.47 -26.17
C SER A 274 45.26 10.79 -25.47
N SER A 275 45.12 11.91 -26.16
CA SER A 275 45.36 13.24 -25.63
C SER A 275 44.38 14.27 -26.19
N VAL A 276 43.91 15.16 -25.33
CA VAL A 276 42.99 16.24 -25.67
C VAL A 276 43.52 17.58 -25.18
N ARG A 277 43.15 18.66 -25.86
CA ARG A 277 43.60 20.03 -25.59
C ARG A 277 42.44 20.90 -25.13
N CYS A 278 42.67 21.72 -24.10
CA CYS A 278 41.69 22.68 -23.62
C CYS A 278 41.53 23.85 -24.62
N ARG A 279 40.29 24.15 -24.98
CA ARG A 279 39.85 25.24 -25.85
C ARG A 279 38.92 26.21 -25.10
N ALA A 280 38.56 27.30 -25.76
CA ALA A 280 37.64 28.28 -25.20
C ALA A 280 36.28 27.64 -24.88
N GLN A 281 35.53 28.24 -23.95
CA GLN A 281 34.19 27.76 -23.54
C GLN A 281 34.19 26.34 -22.97
N ASN A 282 35.25 25.94 -22.25
CA ASN A 282 35.38 24.62 -21.63
C ASN A 282 35.26 23.43 -22.61
N GLN A 283 35.80 23.59 -23.82
CA GLN A 283 35.78 22.52 -24.83
C GLN A 283 37.11 21.78 -24.86
N TRP A 284 37.04 20.45 -24.97
CA TRP A 284 38.20 19.59 -25.16
C TRP A 284 38.25 19.15 -26.62
N GLU A 285 39.38 19.39 -27.29
CA GLU A 285 39.58 19.04 -28.69
C GLU A 285 40.86 18.20 -28.87
N PRO A 286 40.82 17.09 -29.62
CA PRO A 286 39.64 16.41 -30.18
C PRO A 286 38.68 15.88 -29.10
N GLU A 287 37.54 15.29 -29.50
CA GLU A 287 36.57 14.67 -28.58
C GLU A 287 37.24 13.67 -27.61
N LEU A 288 36.69 13.56 -26.40
CA LEU A 288 37.26 12.70 -25.35
C LEU A 288 37.30 11.23 -25.79
N PRO A 289 38.36 10.48 -25.49
CA PRO A 289 38.41 9.06 -25.76
C PRO A 289 37.37 8.29 -24.95
N SER A 290 36.98 7.10 -25.45
CA SER A 290 36.15 6.15 -24.70
C SER A 290 36.96 4.90 -24.36
N CYS A 291 36.78 4.36 -23.16
CA CYS A 291 37.39 3.11 -22.71
C CYS A 291 36.32 2.03 -22.62
N SER A 292 36.37 1.03 -23.49
CA SER A 292 35.43 -0.10 -23.51
C SER A 292 36.14 -1.41 -23.21
N ARG A 293 35.45 -2.40 -22.64
CA ARG A 293 36.04 -3.75 -22.45
C ARG A 293 36.54 -4.29 -23.79
N GLY A 294 37.76 -4.83 -23.81
CA GLY A 294 38.28 -5.51 -24.99
C GLY A 294 37.49 -6.80 -25.22
N GLU A 295 37.02 -7.03 -26.44
CA GLU A 295 36.50 -8.35 -26.83
C GLU A 295 37.66 -9.35 -26.73
N SER A 296 37.60 -10.26 -25.75
CA SER A 296 38.43 -11.45 -25.75
C SER A 296 37.92 -12.34 -26.88
N ASN A 297 38.69 -12.44 -27.96
CA ASN A 297 38.40 -13.33 -29.07
C ASN A 297 38.59 -14.79 -28.60
N TRP A 298 37.55 -15.38 -27.98
CA TRP A 298 37.45 -16.80 -27.62
C TRP A 298 36.29 -17.45 -28.38
N GLY A 299 36.36 -17.49 -29.70
CA GLY A 299 35.32 -18.18 -30.46
C GLY A 299 35.48 -18.12 -31.96
N LEU A 300 36.58 -18.64 -32.50
CA LEU A 300 36.65 -19.20 -33.86
C LEU A 300 37.76 -20.25 -33.91
N GLU A 301 37.55 -21.40 -33.27
CA GLU A 301 38.22 -22.63 -33.71
C GLU A 301 37.38 -23.25 -34.82
N GLU A 302 38.01 -23.19 -36.00
CA GLU A 302 37.76 -23.82 -37.29
C GLU A 302 36.78 -25.00 -37.32
N ALA A 303 35.66 -24.79 -38.01
CA ALA A 303 35.00 -25.85 -38.77
C ALA A 303 35.56 -25.83 -40.20
N CYS A 304 36.54 -26.70 -40.47
CA CYS A 304 36.86 -27.15 -41.83
C CYS A 304 36.76 -28.67 -41.86
N GLY A 305 35.78 -29.16 -42.61
CA GLY A 305 35.67 -30.56 -43.04
C GLY A 305 36.45 -30.84 -44.32
#